data_AF-A0A4Y7U5C1-F1
#
_entry.id   AF-A0A4Y7U5C1-F1
#
_cell.length_a   1.000
_cell.length_b   1.000
_cell.length_c   1.000
_cell.angle_alpha   90.00
_cell.angle_beta   90.00
_cell.angle_gamma   90.00
#
_symmetry.space_group_name_H-M   'P 1'
#
loop_
_entity.id
_entity.type
_entity.pdbx_description
1 polymer ?
#
loop_
_entity_poly.entity_id
_entity_poly.type
_entity_poly.pdbx_seq_one_letter_code
_entity_poly.pdbx_strand_id
1 'polypeptide(L)'
;NPTQNRYKCHACDKKGDVIQFVQDYEKLTKREAILKCTTMVGQVNTNVPNIVKQEPATITEDKSLFLEKMFQSFRKGIFNSPPAKEYCKQRNLDPAKLSIGFNGGQFHHGTRRDETLINNCLAVGLLLDRNIISKTGEKAFNVFGNKSIVFPLKNKENQIVSLYFRSTINEKEAKHFYLKNRSGLYPNYPNPATKKLILTESVIDCASLLQITEITKNHSLLACYGTNGLNEEIQNAVKELQQLEEIIFC
;
A
#
# COMPACT_ATOMS: atom_id res chain seq x y z
N ASN A 1 -1.47 -33.77 -13.54
CA ASN A 1 -2.71 -34.24 -12.91
C ASN A 1 -3.83 -33.26 -13.25
N PRO A 2 -4.70 -33.60 -14.22
CA PRO A 2 -5.74 -32.70 -14.73
C PRO A 2 -6.74 -32.25 -13.66
N THR A 3 -7.05 -33.09 -12.67
CA THR A 3 -8.03 -32.77 -11.62
C THR A 3 -7.47 -31.86 -10.53
N GLN A 4 -6.14 -31.82 -10.38
CA GLN A 4 -5.46 -31.00 -9.37
C GLN A 4 -4.78 -29.76 -9.95
N ASN A 5 -4.84 -29.59 -11.27
CA ASN A 5 -4.17 -28.52 -12.02
C ASN A 5 -2.67 -28.35 -11.66
N ARG A 6 -1.97 -29.48 -11.51
CA ARG A 6 -0.55 -29.56 -11.12
C ARG A 6 0.23 -30.48 -12.05
N TYR A 7 1.52 -30.18 -12.23
CA TYR A 7 2.47 -31.08 -12.89
C TYR A 7 3.42 -31.71 -11.88
N LYS A 8 3.95 -32.88 -12.26
CA LYS A 8 5.07 -33.54 -11.60
C LYS A 8 5.96 -34.13 -12.69
N CYS A 9 7.24 -33.81 -12.68
CA CYS A 9 8.23 -34.45 -13.54
C CYS A 9 8.73 -35.73 -12.87
N HIS A 10 8.60 -36.87 -13.55
CA HIS A 10 9.03 -38.16 -13.01
C HIS A 10 10.53 -38.42 -13.16
N ALA A 11 11.25 -37.58 -13.91
CA ALA A 11 12.70 -37.69 -14.09
C ALA A 11 13.50 -36.88 -13.07
N CYS A 12 13.04 -35.67 -12.73
CA CYS A 12 13.74 -34.76 -11.82
C CYS A 12 12.95 -34.37 -10.56
N ASP A 13 11.82 -35.03 -10.31
CA ASP A 13 10.89 -34.84 -9.18
C ASP A 13 10.33 -33.42 -8.97
N LYS A 14 10.64 -32.47 -9.88
CA LYS A 14 10.05 -31.13 -9.89
C LYS A 14 8.53 -31.20 -9.98
N LYS A 15 7.84 -30.38 -9.20
CA LYS A 15 6.37 -30.37 -9.10
C LYS A 15 5.87 -28.95 -8.83
N GLY A 16 4.67 -28.65 -9.30
CA GLY A 16 4.09 -27.32 -9.14
C GLY A 16 2.75 -27.16 -9.83
N ASP A 17 2.24 -25.95 -9.85
CA ASP A 17 1.07 -25.58 -10.66
C ASP A 17 1.47 -25.28 -12.12
N VAL A 18 0.49 -24.89 -12.94
CA VAL A 18 0.70 -24.58 -14.37
C VAL A 18 1.68 -23.42 -14.57
N ILE A 19 1.68 -22.42 -13.69
CA ILE A 19 2.62 -21.29 -13.78
C ILE A 19 4.03 -21.75 -13.44
N GLN A 20 4.19 -22.62 -12.44
CA GLN A 20 5.47 -23.22 -12.10
C GLN A 20 6.00 -24.12 -13.23
N PHE A 21 5.12 -24.83 -13.95
CA PHE A 21 5.52 -25.59 -15.14
C PHE A 21 6.15 -24.67 -16.20
N VAL A 22 5.51 -23.54 -16.52
CA VAL A 22 6.01 -22.60 -17.53
C VAL A 22 7.32 -21.95 -17.10
N GLN A 23 7.45 -21.58 -15.82
CA GLN A 23 8.73 -21.11 -15.26
C GLN A 23 9.84 -22.13 -15.45
N ASP A 24 9.59 -23.39 -15.10
CA ASP A 24 10.59 -24.45 -15.14
C ASP A 24 10.97 -24.86 -16.57
N TYR A 25 9.99 -24.92 -17.47
CA TYR A 25 10.16 -25.35 -18.84
C TYR A 25 10.86 -24.28 -19.68
N GLU A 26 10.48 -23.01 -19.52
CA GLU A 26 11.00 -21.91 -20.32
C GLU A 26 12.07 -21.07 -19.62
N LYS A 27 12.43 -21.42 -18.38
CA LYS A 27 13.41 -20.71 -17.56
C LYS A 27 13.06 -19.23 -17.36
N LEU A 28 11.78 -18.96 -17.11
CA LEU A 28 11.23 -17.61 -16.92
C LEU A 28 11.11 -17.26 -15.43
N THR A 29 11.11 -15.96 -15.12
CA THR A 29 10.62 -15.47 -13.84
C THR A 29 9.11 -15.70 -13.72
N LYS A 30 8.61 -15.73 -12.48
CA LYS A 30 7.16 -15.88 -12.22
C LYS A 30 6.29 -14.86 -12.95
N ARG A 31 6.75 -13.60 -13.04
CA ARG A 31 6.01 -12.53 -13.72
C ARG A 31 5.92 -12.76 -15.23
N GLU A 32 7.03 -13.15 -15.86
CA GLU A 32 7.09 -13.45 -17.29
C GLU A 32 6.24 -14.67 -17.64
N ALA A 33 6.31 -15.73 -16.82
CA ALA A 33 5.48 -16.92 -16.98
C ALA A 33 3.99 -16.60 -16.89
N ILE A 34 3.57 -15.74 -15.94
CA ILE A 34 2.18 -15.27 -15.82
C ILE A 34 1.76 -14.49 -17.07
N LEU A 35 2.60 -13.56 -17.54
CA LEU A 35 2.29 -12.74 -18.72
C LEU A 35 2.12 -13.62 -19.97
N LYS A 36 3.01 -14.61 -20.13
CA LYS A 36 2.93 -15.58 -21.23
C LYS A 36 1.72 -16.49 -21.15
N CYS A 37 1.40 -17.01 -19.97
CA CYS A 37 0.16 -17.77 -19.79
C CYS A 37 -1.05 -16.90 -20.13
N THR A 38 -1.06 -15.64 -19.70
CA THR A 38 -2.13 -14.68 -19.97
C THR A 38 -2.30 -14.41 -21.47
N THR A 39 -1.21 -14.27 -22.24
CA THR A 39 -1.30 -14.11 -23.69
C THR A 39 -1.78 -15.38 -24.40
N MET A 40 -1.41 -16.57 -23.88
CA MET A 40 -1.82 -17.86 -24.45
C MET A 40 -3.31 -18.19 -24.26
N VAL A 41 -3.94 -17.76 -23.17
CA VAL A 41 -5.39 -18.00 -22.96
C VAL A 41 -6.26 -17.07 -23.83
N GLY A 42 -5.70 -16.03 -24.46
CA GLY A 42 -6.47 -15.04 -25.21
C GLY A 42 -7.40 -14.20 -24.32
N GLN A 43 -8.41 -13.53 -24.90
CA GLN A 43 -9.45 -12.86 -24.11
C GLN A 43 -10.27 -13.91 -23.34
N VAL A 44 -9.93 -14.11 -22.07
CA VAL A 44 -10.71 -14.93 -21.15
C VAL A 44 -11.99 -14.18 -20.80
N ASN A 45 -13.15 -14.72 -21.18
CA ASN A 45 -14.42 -14.40 -20.54
C ASN A 45 -14.38 -14.95 -19.11
N THR A 46 -13.72 -14.22 -18.22
CA THR A 46 -13.74 -14.53 -16.81
C THR A 46 -15.13 -14.20 -16.28
N ASN A 47 -15.92 -15.20 -15.89
CA ASN A 47 -16.97 -15.06 -14.88
C ASN A 47 -16.37 -14.79 -13.49
N VAL A 48 -15.37 -13.92 -13.43
CA VAL A 48 -15.06 -13.16 -12.22
C VAL A 48 -16.19 -12.13 -12.15
N PRO A 49 -16.90 -11.97 -11.02
CA PRO A 49 -17.87 -10.89 -10.89
C PRO A 49 -17.19 -9.62 -11.38
N ASN A 50 -17.71 -9.07 -12.48
CA ASN A 50 -17.16 -7.93 -13.18
C ASN A 50 -16.82 -6.88 -12.12
N ILE A 51 -15.53 -6.69 -11.84
CA ILE A 51 -15.09 -5.41 -11.34
C ILE A 51 -15.32 -4.53 -12.55
N VAL A 52 -16.51 -3.91 -12.58
CA VAL A 52 -16.88 -2.92 -13.57
C VAL A 52 -15.64 -2.04 -13.71
N LYS A 53 -15.03 -2.03 -14.90
CA LYS A 53 -14.03 -1.03 -15.24
C LYS A 53 -14.78 0.29 -15.19
N GLN A 54 -14.87 0.86 -13.99
CA GLN A 54 -15.37 2.20 -13.82
C GLN A 54 -14.44 3.07 -14.63
N GLU A 55 -15.02 3.91 -15.49
CA GLU A 55 -14.32 5.09 -15.97
C GLU A 55 -13.66 5.75 -14.75
N PRO A 56 -12.37 6.11 -14.82
CA PRO A 56 -11.68 6.66 -13.68
C PRO A 56 -12.46 7.90 -13.24
N ALA A 57 -13.12 7.81 -12.08
CA ALA A 57 -13.75 8.96 -11.47
C ALA A 57 -12.68 10.04 -11.38
N THR A 58 -12.91 11.17 -12.06
CA THR A 58 -11.99 12.30 -12.05
C THR A 58 -12.16 13.00 -10.73
N ILE A 59 -11.06 13.15 -9.98
CA ILE A 59 -11.07 13.92 -8.74
C ILE A 59 -11.40 15.38 -9.05
N THR A 60 -12.30 15.99 -8.29
CA THR A 60 -12.79 17.36 -8.54
C THR A 60 -11.93 18.45 -7.90
N GLU A 61 -10.98 18.07 -7.05
CA GLU A 61 -10.03 18.96 -6.37
C GLU A 61 -8.59 18.44 -6.48
N ASP A 62 -7.62 19.22 -6.01
CA ASP A 62 -6.23 18.77 -5.97
C ASP A 62 -6.09 17.48 -5.13
N LYS A 63 -5.49 16.45 -5.73
CA LYS A 63 -5.35 15.11 -5.11
C LYS A 63 -4.62 15.18 -3.78
N SER A 64 -3.54 15.96 -3.71
CA SER A 64 -2.72 16.04 -2.50
C SER A 64 -3.46 16.73 -1.37
N LEU A 65 -4.18 17.81 -1.68
CA LEU A 65 -5.04 18.52 -0.74
C LEU A 65 -6.18 17.63 -0.21
N PHE A 66 -6.81 16.85 -1.09
CA PHE A 66 -7.85 15.91 -0.68
C PHE A 66 -7.30 14.82 0.24
N LEU A 67 -6.17 14.21 -0.12
CA LEU A 67 -5.53 13.18 0.70
C LEU A 67 -5.07 13.73 2.06
N GLU A 68 -4.61 14.99 2.12
CA GLU A 68 -4.29 15.67 3.37
C GLU A 68 -5.54 15.81 4.26
N LYS A 69 -6.66 16.30 3.72
CA LYS A 69 -7.95 16.38 4.45
C LYS A 69 -8.39 15.01 4.97
N MET A 70 -8.30 13.98 4.13
CA MET A 70 -8.62 12.60 4.53
C MET A 70 -7.68 12.09 5.63
N PHE A 71 -6.38 12.35 5.50
CA PHE A 71 -5.38 11.95 6.48
C PHE A 71 -5.61 12.62 7.84
N GLN A 72 -6.03 13.89 7.89
CA GLN A 72 -6.41 14.55 9.14
C GLN A 72 -7.58 13.86 9.86
N SER A 73 -8.55 13.33 9.10
CA SER A 73 -9.63 12.51 9.67
C SER A 73 -9.09 11.22 10.27
N PHE A 74 -8.19 10.52 9.57
CA PHE A 74 -7.51 9.33 10.09
C PHE A 74 -6.64 9.64 11.31
N ARG A 75 -5.98 10.79 11.31
CA ARG A 75 -5.16 11.29 12.42
C ARG A 75 -5.98 11.50 13.68
N LYS A 76 -7.20 12.03 13.57
CA LYS A 76 -8.15 12.07 14.69
C LYS A 76 -8.61 10.67 15.09
N GLY A 77 -8.79 9.78 14.11
CA GLY A 77 -9.23 8.40 14.33
C GLY A 77 -8.31 7.58 15.23
N ILE A 78 -6.98 7.70 15.09
CA ILE A 78 -6.04 6.87 15.84
C ILE A 78 -6.08 7.15 17.36
N PHE A 79 -6.33 8.39 17.76
CA PHE A 79 -6.43 8.77 19.18
C PHE A 79 -7.79 8.46 19.80
N ASN A 80 -8.80 8.17 19.00
CA ASN A 80 -10.17 7.93 19.47
C ASN A 80 -10.60 6.46 19.34
N SER A 81 -9.75 5.60 18.77
CA SER A 81 -10.09 4.21 18.50
C SER A 81 -9.32 3.26 19.44
N PRO A 82 -9.98 2.61 20.42
CA PRO A 82 -9.36 1.57 21.25
C PRO A 82 -8.59 0.49 20.48
N PRO A 83 -9.11 -0.10 19.38
CA PRO A 83 -8.34 -1.13 18.64
C PRO A 83 -7.09 -0.58 17.97
N ALA A 84 -7.07 0.70 17.59
CA ALA A 84 -5.89 1.33 17.01
C ALA A 84 -4.80 1.55 18.07
N LYS A 85 -5.19 2.06 19.24
CA LYS A 85 -4.29 2.25 20.38
C LYS A 85 -3.65 0.94 20.83
N GLU A 86 -4.45 -0.12 20.93
CA GLU A 86 -3.98 -1.44 21.33
C GLU A 86 -2.99 -2.00 20.31
N TYR A 87 -3.28 -1.90 19.01
CA TYR A 87 -2.34 -2.31 17.97
C TYR A 87 -1.02 -1.52 18.02
N CYS A 88 -1.10 -0.19 18.18
CA CYS A 88 0.06 0.68 18.31
C CYS A 88 0.93 0.28 19.51
N LYS A 89 0.30 0.02 20.66
CA LYS A 89 1.00 -0.47 21.87
C LYS A 89 1.70 -1.80 21.61
N GLN A 90 1.02 -2.76 21.00
CA GLN A 90 1.60 -4.07 20.67
C GLN A 90 2.78 -3.98 19.70
N ARG A 91 2.78 -2.98 18.82
CA ARG A 91 3.85 -2.73 17.83
C ARG A 91 4.88 -1.71 18.27
N ASN A 92 4.80 -1.19 19.50
CA ASN A 92 5.63 -0.08 19.98
C ASN A 92 5.65 1.12 19.02
N LEU A 93 4.49 1.45 18.44
CA LEU A 93 4.28 2.65 17.65
C LEU A 93 3.65 3.71 18.54
N ASP A 94 4.30 4.87 18.68
CA ASP A 94 3.80 6.03 19.40
C ASP A 94 3.13 7.00 18.43
N PRO A 95 1.78 7.09 18.41
CA PRO A 95 1.08 7.99 17.52
C PRO A 95 1.31 9.46 17.87
N ALA A 96 1.86 9.83 19.03
CA ALA A 96 2.19 11.23 19.34
C ALA A 96 3.48 11.66 18.63
N LYS A 97 4.46 10.75 18.51
CA LYS A 97 5.73 10.99 17.81
C LYS A 97 5.63 10.79 16.31
N LEU A 98 4.81 9.83 15.88
CA LEU A 98 4.65 9.46 14.47
C LEU A 98 3.47 10.21 13.83
N SER A 99 3.68 10.70 12.61
CA SER A 99 2.58 11.20 11.77
C SER A 99 1.82 10.04 11.13
N ILE A 100 1.01 9.35 11.94
CA ILE A 100 0.19 8.20 11.54
C ILE A 100 -1.28 8.39 11.96
N GLY A 101 -2.17 7.76 11.19
CA GLY A 101 -3.62 7.78 11.42
C GLY A 101 -4.22 6.38 11.54
N PHE A 102 -5.54 6.30 11.69
CA PHE A 102 -6.30 5.06 11.69
C PHE A 102 -7.54 5.17 10.81
N ASN A 103 -7.67 4.23 9.89
CA ASN A 103 -8.85 4.08 9.06
C ASN A 103 -9.81 3.08 9.71
N GLY A 104 -10.83 3.58 10.41
CA GLY A 104 -11.93 2.76 10.96
C GLY A 104 -13.11 2.56 10.01
N GLY A 105 -13.02 3.08 8.78
CA GLY A 105 -14.05 2.95 7.74
C GLY A 105 -15.27 3.86 7.86
N GLN A 106 -15.28 4.80 8.81
CA GLN A 106 -16.45 5.66 9.08
C GLN A 106 -16.43 7.00 8.35
N PHE A 107 -15.47 7.26 7.47
CA PHE A 107 -15.23 8.59 6.91
C PHE A 107 -16.25 9.05 5.85
N HIS A 108 -17.14 8.15 5.39
CA HIS A 108 -18.12 8.40 4.33
C HIS A 108 -19.57 8.05 4.75
N HIS A 109 -19.82 7.96 6.06
CA HIS A 109 -21.12 7.60 6.64
C HIS A 109 -21.76 8.77 7.42
N GLY A 110 -23.07 8.65 7.66
CA GLY A 110 -23.84 9.62 8.46
C GLY A 110 -23.86 11.01 7.85
N THR A 111 -23.71 12.05 8.67
CA THR A 111 -23.68 13.45 8.23
C THR A 111 -22.51 13.82 7.31
N ARG A 112 -21.55 12.91 7.14
CA ARG A 112 -20.39 13.08 6.24
C ARG A 112 -20.63 12.48 4.85
N ARG A 113 -21.76 11.79 4.66
CA ARG A 113 -22.09 11.16 3.39
C ARG A 113 -22.48 12.26 2.39
N ASP A 114 -21.49 12.72 1.64
CA ASP A 114 -21.62 13.70 0.57
C ASP A 114 -21.18 13.08 -0.76
N GLU A 115 -21.86 13.44 -1.84
CA GLU A 115 -21.61 12.87 -3.17
C GLU A 115 -20.21 13.23 -3.70
N THR A 116 -19.77 14.48 -3.48
CA THR A 116 -18.44 14.93 -3.90
C THR A 116 -17.35 14.16 -3.13
N LEU A 117 -17.51 14.00 -1.82
CA LEU A 117 -16.61 13.18 -1.00
C LEU A 117 -16.53 11.74 -1.51
N ILE A 118 -17.68 11.11 -1.79
CA ILE A 118 -17.73 9.72 -2.28
C ILE A 118 -17.00 9.60 -3.62
N ASN A 119 -17.28 10.50 -4.57
CA ASN A 119 -16.66 10.49 -5.89
C ASN A 119 -15.14 10.70 -5.80
N ASN A 120 -14.68 11.64 -4.97
CA ASN A 120 -13.24 11.86 -4.73
C ASN A 120 -12.60 10.65 -4.03
N CYS A 121 -13.28 10.01 -3.07
CA CYS A 121 -12.79 8.78 -2.44
C CYS A 121 -12.70 7.60 -3.43
N LEU A 122 -13.64 7.47 -4.37
CA LEU A 122 -13.57 6.47 -5.44
C LEU A 122 -12.40 6.77 -6.38
N ALA A 123 -12.24 8.03 -6.79
CA ALA A 123 -11.17 8.49 -7.66
C ALA A 123 -9.77 8.15 -7.13
N VAL A 124 -9.54 8.39 -5.82
CA VAL A 124 -8.23 8.10 -5.19
C VAL A 124 -8.11 6.68 -4.65
N GLY A 125 -9.17 5.86 -4.76
CA GLY A 125 -9.17 4.45 -4.35
C GLY A 125 -9.31 4.21 -2.84
N LEU A 126 -9.83 5.18 -2.08
CA LEU A 126 -10.21 5.01 -0.66
C LEU A 126 -11.54 4.26 -0.49
N LEU A 127 -12.43 4.39 -1.47
CA LEU A 127 -13.64 3.60 -1.59
C LEU A 127 -13.57 2.70 -2.83
N LEU A 128 -14.20 1.55 -2.74
CA LEU A 128 -14.36 0.59 -3.82
C LEU A 128 -15.84 0.35 -4.05
N ASP A 129 -16.29 0.62 -5.27
CA ASP A 129 -17.62 0.24 -5.68
C ASP A 129 -17.63 -1.24 -6.07
N ARG A 130 -18.48 -2.01 -5.39
CA ARG A 130 -18.70 -3.43 -5.66
C ARG A 130 -20.12 -3.70 -6.14
N ASN A 131 -20.82 -2.65 -6.60
CA ASN A 131 -22.21 -2.69 -6.99
C ASN A 131 -23.11 -3.28 -5.88
N ILE A 132 -22.83 -2.89 -4.62
CA ILE A 132 -23.56 -3.36 -3.45
C ILE A 132 -24.60 -2.30 -3.07
N ILE A 133 -25.80 -2.75 -2.72
CA ILE A 133 -26.85 -1.93 -2.14
C ILE A 133 -26.94 -2.20 -0.64
N SER A 134 -27.04 -1.15 0.16
CA SER A 134 -27.18 -1.23 1.61
C SER A 134 -28.58 -1.73 2.00
N LYS A 135 -28.76 -2.06 3.29
CA LYS A 135 -30.08 -2.39 3.84
C LYS A 135 -31.10 -1.25 3.72
N THR A 136 -30.63 -0.01 3.57
CA THR A 136 -31.49 1.19 3.41
C THR A 136 -31.83 1.48 1.95
N GLY A 137 -31.40 0.63 1.01
CA GLY A 137 -31.65 0.80 -0.43
C GLY A 137 -30.66 1.75 -1.13
N GLU A 138 -29.77 2.39 -0.38
CA GLU A 138 -28.73 3.25 -0.95
C GLU A 138 -27.52 2.45 -1.42
N LYS A 139 -26.76 3.01 -2.36
CA LYS A 139 -25.48 2.41 -2.79
C LYS A 139 -24.49 2.32 -1.61
N ALA A 140 -23.84 1.17 -1.47
CA ALA A 140 -22.84 0.90 -0.45
C ALA A 140 -21.45 0.74 -1.07
N PHE A 141 -20.43 1.17 -0.33
CA PHE A 141 -19.04 1.13 -0.78
C PHE A 141 -18.17 0.34 0.19
N ASN A 142 -17.24 -0.43 -0.37
CA ASN A 142 -16.22 -1.10 0.42
C ASN A 142 -15.10 -0.10 0.73
N VAL A 143 -14.71 -0.01 2.00
CA VAL A 143 -13.58 0.82 2.41
C VAL A 143 -12.26 0.11 2.14
N PHE A 144 -11.39 0.73 1.35
CA PHE A 144 -10.03 0.25 1.17
C PHE A 144 -9.19 0.46 2.44
N GLY A 145 -8.40 -0.54 2.83
CA GLY A 145 -7.57 -0.47 4.03
C GLY A 145 -8.38 -0.24 5.32
N ASN A 146 -9.61 -0.77 5.40
CA ASN A 146 -10.41 -0.69 6.62
C ASN A 146 -9.68 -1.35 7.80
N LYS A 147 -9.89 -0.82 9.01
CA LYS A 147 -9.26 -1.27 10.27
C LYS A 147 -7.74 -1.34 10.15
N SER A 148 -7.12 -0.28 9.65
CA SER A 148 -5.68 -0.21 9.41
C SER A 148 -5.06 1.06 9.99
N ILE A 149 -3.80 0.96 10.44
CA ILE A 149 -2.95 2.13 10.69
C ILE A 149 -2.55 2.71 9.33
N VAL A 150 -2.67 4.03 9.20
CA VAL A 150 -2.45 4.77 7.94
C VAL A 150 -1.17 5.57 8.05
N PHE A 151 -0.31 5.45 7.04
CA PHE A 151 0.94 6.18 6.92
C PHE A 151 0.92 7.00 5.63
N PRO A 152 1.24 8.30 5.68
CA PRO A 152 1.23 9.15 4.51
C PRO A 152 2.51 8.98 3.69
N LEU A 153 2.38 8.83 2.37
CA LEU A 153 3.51 8.82 1.44
C LEU A 153 3.57 10.17 0.74
N LYS A 154 4.77 10.75 0.65
CA LYS A 154 4.94 12.17 0.30
C LYS A 154 5.82 12.40 -0.91
N ASN A 155 5.49 13.40 -1.72
CA ASN A 155 6.34 13.88 -2.80
C ASN A 155 7.51 14.75 -2.28
N LYS A 156 8.32 15.29 -3.19
CA LYS A 156 9.46 16.17 -2.89
C LYS A 156 9.03 17.46 -2.20
N GLU A 157 7.82 17.94 -2.52
CA GLU A 157 7.18 19.10 -1.91
C GLU A 157 6.57 18.80 -0.53
N ASN A 158 6.79 17.58 0.00
CA ASN A 158 6.30 17.11 1.30
C ASN A 158 4.76 17.05 1.41
N GLN A 159 4.06 17.00 0.27
CA GLN A 159 2.61 16.83 0.15
C GLN A 159 2.24 15.34 0.15
N ILE A 160 1.10 14.98 0.74
CA ILE A 160 0.61 13.59 0.76
C ILE A 160 0.06 13.24 -0.63
N VAL A 161 0.73 12.34 -1.35
CA VAL A 161 0.34 11.91 -2.71
C VAL A 161 -0.18 10.48 -2.77
N SER A 162 0.04 9.70 -1.72
CA SER A 162 -0.48 8.34 -1.56
C SER A 162 -0.54 7.95 -0.08
N LEU A 163 -1.16 6.81 0.21
CA LEU A 163 -1.32 6.27 1.57
C LEU A 163 -0.95 4.79 1.59
N TYR A 164 -0.26 4.40 2.67
CA TYR A 164 -0.02 3.01 3.04
C TYR A 164 -0.90 2.63 4.25
N PHE A 165 -1.48 1.44 4.21
CA PHE A 165 -2.37 0.90 5.22
C PHE A 165 -1.81 -0.40 5.77
N ARG A 166 -1.58 -0.44 7.07
CA ARG A 166 -1.22 -1.66 7.80
C ARG A 166 -2.43 -2.19 8.56
N SER A 167 -2.96 -3.35 8.15
CA SER A 167 -4.08 -3.98 8.85
C SER A 167 -3.78 -4.21 10.32
N THR A 168 -4.75 -3.87 11.18
CA THR A 168 -4.72 -4.24 12.60
C THR A 168 -5.37 -5.60 12.85
N ILE A 169 -6.08 -6.16 11.87
CA ILE A 169 -6.64 -7.50 11.95
C ILE A 169 -5.61 -8.51 11.45
N ASN A 170 -5.36 -9.53 12.25
CA ASN A 170 -4.46 -10.62 11.95
C ASN A 170 -5.17 -11.69 11.10
N GLU A 171 -5.40 -11.40 9.82
CA GLU A 171 -5.92 -12.39 8.87
C GLU A 171 -4.76 -13.17 8.21
N LYS A 172 -5.06 -14.35 7.66
CA LYS A 172 -4.09 -15.17 6.89
C LYS A 172 -3.63 -14.51 5.57
N GLU A 173 -4.32 -13.45 5.17
CA GLU A 173 -4.09 -12.62 3.97
C GLU A 173 -3.08 -11.49 4.21
N ALA A 174 -2.64 -10.83 3.12
CA ALA A 174 -1.68 -9.73 3.13
C ALA A 174 -2.07 -8.60 4.11
N LYS A 175 -1.11 -8.16 4.93
CA LYS A 175 -1.32 -7.11 5.96
C LYS A 175 -1.01 -5.69 5.46
N HIS A 176 -0.41 -5.58 4.29
CA HIS A 176 0.20 -4.37 3.76
C HIS A 176 -0.58 -3.95 2.51
N PHE A 177 -1.19 -2.77 2.53
CA PHE A 177 -1.95 -2.25 1.39
C PHE A 177 -1.47 -0.85 1.03
N TYR A 178 -1.46 -0.56 -0.27
CA TYR A 178 -1.10 0.75 -0.81
C TYR A 178 -2.22 1.20 -1.75
N LEU A 179 -2.51 2.49 -1.78
CA LEU A 179 -3.41 3.02 -2.81
C LEU A 179 -2.90 2.64 -4.20
N LYS A 180 -3.83 2.43 -5.14
CA LYS A 180 -3.49 2.18 -6.55
C LYS A 180 -2.63 3.32 -7.09
N ASN A 181 -1.72 3.00 -8.01
CA ASN A 181 -0.77 3.96 -8.58
C ASN A 181 0.02 4.69 -7.47
N ARG A 182 0.48 3.93 -6.48
CA ARG A 182 1.30 4.43 -5.37
C ARG A 182 2.47 5.24 -5.90
N SER A 183 2.66 6.42 -5.32
CA SER A 183 3.83 7.28 -5.47
C SER A 183 4.15 7.95 -4.13
N GLY A 184 5.28 8.65 -4.08
CA GLY A 184 5.77 9.30 -2.88
C GLY A 184 6.54 8.34 -1.99
N LEU A 185 7.26 8.92 -1.05
CA LEU A 185 8.19 8.25 -0.16
C LEU A 185 7.76 8.38 1.31
N TYR A 186 8.19 7.43 2.14
CA TYR A 186 7.99 7.49 3.59
C TYR A 186 9.34 7.53 4.33
N PRO A 187 9.50 8.41 5.33
CA PRO A 187 8.53 9.40 5.82
C PRO A 187 8.39 10.64 4.93
N ASN A 188 9.40 10.89 4.10
CA ASN A 188 9.51 11.99 3.13
C ASN A 188 10.74 11.73 2.24
N TYR A 189 10.95 12.60 1.25
CA TYR A 189 12.21 12.63 0.51
C TYR A 189 13.36 13.03 1.46
N PRO A 190 14.51 12.32 1.45
CA PRO A 190 15.62 12.66 2.32
C PRO A 190 16.18 14.06 2.05
N ASN A 191 16.69 14.72 3.08
CA ASN A 191 17.34 16.03 2.95
C ASN A 191 18.57 15.91 2.01
N PRO A 192 18.80 16.81 1.04
CA PRO A 192 19.99 16.78 0.18
C PRO A 192 21.34 16.75 0.91
N ALA A 193 21.40 17.26 2.15
CA ALA A 193 22.58 17.19 3.01
C ALA A 193 22.74 15.84 3.76
N THR A 194 21.94 14.83 3.43
CA THR A 194 22.02 13.48 4.03
C THR A 194 23.37 12.84 3.71
N LYS A 195 24.11 12.46 4.75
CA LYS A 195 25.35 11.69 4.65
C LYS A 195 25.18 10.20 4.88
N LYS A 196 24.25 9.83 5.76
CA LYS A 196 23.96 8.44 6.11
C LYS A 196 22.49 8.15 5.96
N LEU A 197 22.16 7.10 5.23
CA LEU A 197 20.79 6.70 4.93
C LEU A 197 20.54 5.27 5.37
N ILE A 198 19.47 5.04 6.12
CA ILE A 198 18.97 3.70 6.43
C ILE A 198 17.74 3.42 5.55
N LEU A 199 17.80 2.34 4.79
CA LEU A 199 16.72 1.78 3.99
C LEU A 199 16.12 0.57 4.70
N THR A 200 14.86 0.67 5.11
CA THR A 200 14.15 -0.46 5.74
C THR A 200 13.27 -1.19 4.75
N GLU A 201 13.05 -2.50 4.91
CA GLU A 201 12.16 -3.27 4.01
C GLU A 201 10.75 -2.69 3.86
N SER A 202 10.15 -2.17 4.96
CA SER A 202 8.77 -1.68 4.93
C SER A 202 8.53 -0.37 5.68
N VAL A 203 7.42 0.28 5.37
CA VAL A 203 6.98 1.54 5.99
C VAL A 203 6.85 1.44 7.52
N ILE A 204 6.42 0.29 8.07
CA ILE A 204 6.27 0.14 9.52
C ILE A 204 7.63 -0.04 10.22
N ASP A 205 8.61 -0.61 9.54
CA ASP A 205 9.96 -0.80 10.09
C ASP A 205 10.68 0.55 10.13
N CYS A 206 10.54 1.34 9.06
CA CYS A 206 10.95 2.74 9.01
C CYS A 206 10.32 3.55 10.16
N ALA A 207 9.01 3.40 10.36
CA ALA A 207 8.29 4.07 11.45
C ALA A 207 8.79 3.65 12.84
N SER A 208 9.24 2.41 13.00
CA SER A 208 9.82 1.94 14.25
C SER A 208 11.14 2.65 14.55
N LEU A 209 12.03 2.76 13.55
CA LEU A 209 13.31 3.46 13.68
C LEU A 209 13.17 4.98 13.84
N LEU A 210 12.15 5.60 13.22
CA LEU A 210 11.88 7.04 13.33
C LEU A 210 11.62 7.51 14.76
N GLN A 211 11.25 6.60 15.66
CA GLN A 211 10.99 6.92 17.07
C GLN A 211 12.27 6.95 17.92
N ILE A 212 13.40 6.50 17.37
CA ILE A 212 14.68 6.39 18.08
C ILE A 212 15.52 7.62 17.74
N THR A 213 15.58 8.57 18.69
CA THR A 213 16.28 9.85 18.51
C THR A 213 17.76 9.68 18.13
N GLU A 214 18.43 8.67 18.68
CA GLU A 214 19.84 8.40 18.36
C GLU A 214 20.04 8.01 16.89
N ILE A 215 19.04 7.38 16.28
CA ILE A 215 19.05 7.07 14.85
C ILE A 215 18.75 8.33 14.05
N THR A 216 17.65 9.03 14.35
CA THR A 216 17.19 10.18 13.56
C THR A 216 18.10 11.40 13.63
N LYS A 217 18.96 11.51 14.65
CA LYS A 217 20.03 12.52 14.73
C LYS A 217 21.18 12.25 13.76
N ASN A 218 21.45 10.98 13.46
CA ASN A 218 22.66 10.55 12.76
C ASN A 218 22.39 10.01 11.35
N HIS A 219 21.14 9.63 11.06
CA HIS A 219 20.74 9.00 9.81
C HIS A 219 19.42 9.57 9.32
N SER A 220 19.33 9.79 8.02
CA SER A 220 18.04 9.84 7.34
C SER A 220 17.48 8.43 7.21
N LEU A 221 16.15 8.31 7.19
CA LEU A 221 15.44 7.04 7.10
C LEU A 221 14.53 7.07 5.87
N LEU A 222 14.46 5.96 5.16
CA LEU A 222 13.56 5.82 4.02
C LEU A 222 13.04 4.38 3.92
N ALA A 223 11.75 4.23 3.69
CA ALA A 223 11.13 2.92 3.53
C ALA A 223 11.19 2.42 2.09
N CYS A 224 11.58 1.16 1.92
CA CYS A 224 11.27 0.36 0.74
C CYS A 224 9.85 -0.23 0.84
N TYR A 225 9.43 -0.89 -0.24
CA TYR A 225 8.08 -1.45 -0.38
C TYR A 225 8.05 -2.99 -0.44
N GLY A 226 8.82 -3.66 0.40
CA GLY A 226 8.94 -5.12 0.45
C GLY A 226 9.87 -5.69 -0.62
N THR A 227 9.59 -6.90 -1.09
CA THR A 227 10.40 -7.59 -2.12
C THR A 227 10.44 -6.79 -3.43
N ASN A 228 11.65 -6.52 -3.94
CA ASN A 228 11.88 -5.61 -5.08
C ASN A 228 11.32 -4.18 -4.84
N GLY A 229 11.24 -3.77 -3.57
CA GLY A 229 10.64 -2.52 -3.14
C GLY A 229 11.54 -1.29 -3.31
N LEU A 230 12.82 -1.47 -3.63
CA LEU A 230 13.76 -0.42 -4.03
C LEU A 230 13.47 0.02 -5.48
N ASN A 231 12.35 0.70 -5.66
CA ASN A 231 11.87 1.14 -6.97
C ASN A 231 12.67 2.33 -7.53
N GLU A 232 12.40 2.70 -8.78
CA GLU A 232 13.07 3.82 -9.45
C GLU A 232 12.93 5.15 -8.72
N GLU A 233 11.76 5.40 -8.10
CA GLU A 233 11.52 6.63 -7.33
C GLU A 233 12.47 6.75 -6.14
N ILE A 234 12.65 5.67 -5.37
CA ILE A 234 13.62 5.61 -4.26
C ILE A 234 15.04 5.72 -4.79
N GLN A 235 15.40 4.96 -5.84
CA GLN A 235 16.75 5.01 -6.42
C GLN A 235 17.11 6.42 -6.90
N ASN A 236 16.18 7.13 -7.54
CA ASN A 236 16.39 8.49 -7.99
C ASN A 236 16.54 9.46 -6.82
N ALA A 237 15.71 9.33 -5.77
CA ALA A 237 15.86 10.12 -4.55
C ALA A 237 17.23 9.92 -3.88
N VAL A 238 17.74 8.68 -3.88
CA VAL A 238 19.08 8.36 -3.34
C VAL A 238 20.18 8.94 -4.22
N LYS A 239 20.07 8.84 -5.55
CA LYS A 239 21.06 9.40 -6.50
C LYS A 239 21.19 10.92 -6.41
N GLU A 240 20.14 11.62 -5.98
CA GLU A 240 20.17 13.07 -5.77
C GLU A 240 20.93 13.50 -4.50
N LEU A 241 21.26 12.57 -3.60
CA LEU A 241 22.00 12.85 -2.37
C LEU A 241 23.52 12.95 -2.64
N GLN A 242 23.97 14.12 -3.06
CA GLN A 242 25.37 14.38 -3.43
C GLN A 242 26.37 14.20 -2.28
N GLN A 243 25.91 14.31 -1.03
CA GLN A 243 26.74 14.15 0.17
C GLN A 243 26.65 12.76 0.79
N LEU A 244 25.97 11.81 0.15
CA LEU A 244 25.75 10.48 0.69
C LEU A 244 27.07 9.70 0.75
N GLU A 245 27.42 9.25 1.95
CA GLU A 245 28.64 8.51 2.26
C GLU A 245 28.32 7.04 2.59
N GLU A 246 27.15 6.77 3.18
CA GLU A 246 26.79 5.43 3.69
C GLU A 246 25.31 5.12 3.47
N ILE A 247 25.03 3.90 2.99
CA ILE A 247 23.67 3.33 2.92
C ILE A 247 23.66 2.02 3.71
N ILE A 248 22.71 1.89 4.63
CA ILE A 248 22.49 0.70 5.44
C ILE A 248 21.14 0.09 5.04
N PHE A 249 21.12 -1.21 4.77
CA PHE A 249 19.88 -1.96 4.53
C PHE A 249 19.49 -2.74 5.79
N CYS A 250 18.24 -2.58 6.24
CA CYS A 250 17.67 -3.20 7.42
C CYS A 250 16.40 -3.98 7.11
#